data_AF-A0A1V5KHA4-F1
#
_entry.id   AF-A0A1V5KHA4-F1
#
_cell.length_a   1.000
_cell.length_b   1.000
_cell.length_c   1.000
_cell.angle_alpha   90.00
_cell.angle_beta   90.00
_cell.angle_gamma   90.00
#
_symmetry.space_group_name_H-M   'P 1'
#
loop_
_entity.id
_entity.type
_entity.pdbx_description
1 polymer ?
#
loop_
_entity_poly.entity_id
_entity_poly.type
_entity_poly.pdbx_seq_one_letter_code
_entity_poly.pdbx_strand_id
1 'polypeptide(L)'
;MLTKRLSDKSPPMFVRKPEWYPANRVQLYTGMRIRSLDAPSRHVVLDDGTTFRYDKCVYAMGAECFVPPIPGADGANCATIRRLADVERIERMLATAKTAAVIGGGVLGLESAWALRKRGLGVAVIEVEERLMPRQLDEDASRRLKKAAEESGVRILTGAKTAEITPESVLLADGTAVPADIAILSCGIRANAAVAKDAELGVARAVVVDEFMRTSDESVFACGDCAEFKGVDMGLWPEAAEQGRIAGANASGDDLRYAPERYPVSFIGFGIRIFDGKIQ
;
A
#
# COMPACT_ATOMS: atom_id res chain seq x y z
N MET A 1 -0.24 -5.61 10.22
CA MET A 1 -0.94 -5.19 8.98
C MET A 1 -2.28 -4.59 9.34
N LEU A 2 -2.68 -3.52 8.65
CA LEU A 2 -3.94 -2.81 8.92
C LEU A 2 -5.18 -3.68 8.70
N THR A 3 -5.13 -4.58 7.72
CA THR A 3 -6.18 -5.59 7.45
C THR A 3 -6.56 -6.42 8.67
N LYS A 4 -5.58 -6.79 9.52
CA LYS A 4 -5.85 -7.53 10.76
C LYS A 4 -6.69 -6.75 11.78
N ARG A 5 -6.67 -5.41 11.72
CA ARG A 5 -7.55 -4.58 12.56
C ARG A 5 -9.01 -4.69 12.16
N LEU A 6 -9.27 -5.03 10.90
CA LEU A 6 -10.62 -5.36 10.45
C LEU A 6 -11.16 -6.66 11.06
N SER A 7 -10.35 -7.46 11.76
CA SER A 7 -10.85 -8.61 12.52
C SER A 7 -10.66 -8.47 14.04
N ASP A 8 -9.62 -7.78 14.50
CA ASP A 8 -9.28 -7.65 15.93
C ASP A 8 -8.90 -6.22 16.37
N LYS A 9 -9.18 -5.86 17.62
CA LYS A 9 -8.70 -4.61 18.24
C LYS A 9 -7.21 -4.72 18.58
N SER A 10 -6.34 -4.49 17.59
CA SER A 10 -4.88 -4.46 17.81
C SER A 10 -4.42 -3.12 18.38
N PRO A 11 -3.44 -3.09 19.31
CA PRO A 11 -2.88 -1.85 19.86
C PRO A 11 -2.18 -1.00 18.80
N PRO A 12 -1.99 0.32 19.02
CA PRO A 12 -1.25 1.22 18.12
C PRO A 12 0.10 0.61 17.71
N MET A 13 0.32 0.50 16.40
CA MET A 13 1.54 -0.06 15.83
C MET A 13 2.56 1.07 15.69
N PHE A 14 3.43 1.21 16.68
CA PHE A 14 4.58 2.10 16.61
C PHE A 14 5.81 1.33 16.12
N VAL A 15 6.54 1.89 15.16
CA VAL A 15 7.86 1.37 14.77
C VAL A 15 8.87 1.60 15.91
N ARG A 16 8.81 2.79 16.52
CA ARG A 16 9.51 3.16 17.75
C ARG A 16 8.56 3.91 18.67
N LYS A 17 8.68 3.70 19.98
CA LYS A 17 7.87 4.43 20.97
C LYS A 17 8.23 5.93 20.94
N PRO A 18 7.31 6.84 21.31
CA PRO A 18 7.56 8.29 21.26
C PRO A 18 8.83 8.74 21.99
N GLU A 19 9.20 8.08 23.08
CA GLU A 19 10.36 8.44 23.91
C GLU A 19 11.71 8.15 23.21
N TRP A 20 11.71 7.25 22.21
CA TRP A 20 12.91 6.87 21.47
C TRP A 20 13.47 8.04 20.65
N TYR A 21 12.60 8.87 20.04
CA TYR A 21 13.01 9.96 19.15
C TYR A 21 13.87 11.01 19.87
N PRO A 22 13.42 11.68 20.96
CA PRO A 22 14.25 12.65 21.65
C PRO A 22 15.48 12.01 22.31
N ALA A 23 15.38 10.77 22.81
CA ALA A 23 16.53 10.04 23.36
C ALA A 23 17.64 9.81 22.33
N ASN A 24 17.30 9.74 21.04
CA ASN A 24 18.24 9.60 19.92
C ASN A 24 18.45 10.93 19.16
N ARG A 25 18.09 12.07 19.75
CA ARG A 25 18.23 13.41 19.15
C ARG A 25 17.52 13.56 17.79
N VAL A 26 16.44 12.81 17.59
CA VAL A 26 15.56 12.93 16.42
C VAL A 26 14.45 13.92 16.74
N GLN A 27 14.41 15.02 16.00
CA GLN A 27 13.28 15.96 16.04
C GLN A 27 12.16 15.42 15.16
N LEU A 28 11.00 15.17 15.76
CA LEU A 28 9.85 14.57 15.09
C LEU A 28 8.76 15.62 14.88
N TYR A 29 8.46 15.91 13.61
CA TYR A 29 7.36 16.77 13.20
C TYR A 29 6.22 15.91 12.64
N THR A 30 5.06 15.89 13.29
CA THR A 30 3.88 15.12 12.87
C THR A 30 2.73 16.05 12.50
N GLY A 31 1.75 15.53 11.74
CA GLY A 31 0.60 16.33 11.28
C GLY A 31 0.96 17.38 10.22
N MET A 32 2.18 17.36 9.72
CA MET A 32 2.71 18.28 8.71
C MET A 32 2.80 17.58 7.35
N ARG A 33 2.51 18.31 6.28
CA ARG A 33 2.66 17.84 4.89
C ARG A 33 3.73 18.66 4.18
N ILE A 34 4.63 17.96 3.49
CA ILE A 34 5.57 18.57 2.55
C ILE A 34 4.80 19.00 1.30
N ARG A 35 4.89 20.30 0.97
CA ARG A 35 4.33 20.90 -0.24
C ARG A 35 5.31 20.81 -1.40
N SER A 36 6.56 21.20 -1.19
CA SER A 36 7.58 21.22 -2.24
C SER A 36 8.98 20.96 -1.69
N LEU A 37 9.84 20.49 -2.59
CA LEU A 37 11.27 20.31 -2.39
C LEU A 37 11.99 21.21 -3.42
N ASP A 38 12.85 22.08 -2.94
CA ASP A 38 13.75 22.87 -3.78
C ASP A 38 15.17 22.31 -3.59
N ALA A 39 15.56 21.42 -4.52
CA ALA A 39 16.85 20.75 -4.47
C ALA A 39 18.03 21.73 -4.66
N PRO A 40 18.01 22.67 -5.62
CA PRO A 40 19.07 23.67 -5.80
C PRO A 40 19.35 24.51 -4.55
N SER A 41 18.30 25.00 -3.86
CA SER A 41 18.48 25.82 -2.66
C SER A 41 18.53 25.00 -1.36
N ARG A 42 18.29 23.68 -1.44
CA ARG A 42 18.24 22.72 -0.34
C ARG A 42 17.21 23.06 0.74
N HIS A 43 15.99 23.34 0.28
CA HIS A 43 14.87 23.62 1.15
C HIS A 43 13.71 22.66 0.95
N VAL A 44 13.02 22.35 2.04
CA VAL A 44 11.72 21.69 2.05
C VAL A 44 10.70 22.68 2.58
N VAL A 45 9.58 22.82 1.87
CA VAL A 45 8.51 23.75 2.23
C VAL A 45 7.28 22.95 2.63
N LEU A 46 6.68 23.29 3.76
CA LEU A 46 5.43 22.71 4.25
C LEU A 46 4.20 23.42 3.69
N ASP A 47 3.03 22.78 3.81
CA ASP A 47 1.73 23.39 3.43
C ASP A 47 1.43 24.71 4.16
N ASP A 48 1.94 24.88 5.39
CA ASP A 48 1.77 26.11 6.18
C ASP A 48 2.80 27.22 5.85
N GLY A 49 3.69 26.98 4.89
CA GLY A 49 4.75 27.90 4.48
C GLY A 49 6.05 27.78 5.29
N THR A 50 6.06 26.98 6.37
CA THR A 50 7.30 26.69 7.12
C THR A 50 8.34 26.09 6.19
N THR A 51 9.58 26.58 6.30
CA THR A 51 10.68 26.16 5.45
C THR A 51 11.81 25.57 6.28
N PHE A 52 12.31 24.41 5.88
CA PHE A 52 13.46 23.75 6.47
C PHE A 52 14.61 23.71 5.48
N ARG A 53 15.78 24.18 5.89
CA ARG A 53 17.03 23.96 5.15
C ARG A 53 17.63 22.61 5.52
N TYR A 54 18.22 21.91 4.55
CA TYR A 54 18.92 20.65 4.79
C TYR A 54 20.33 20.64 4.18
N ASP A 55 21.20 19.80 4.74
CA ASP A 55 22.47 19.45 4.10
C ASP A 55 22.32 18.22 3.21
N LYS A 56 21.57 17.22 3.69
CA LYS A 56 21.10 16.04 2.97
C LYS A 56 19.62 15.80 3.22
N CYS A 57 18.90 15.31 2.21
CA CYS A 57 17.48 14.99 2.28
C CYS A 57 17.25 13.51 1.96
N VAL A 58 16.42 12.82 2.74
CA VAL A 58 15.94 11.46 2.42
C VAL A 58 14.45 11.52 2.11
N TYR A 59 14.10 11.32 0.85
CA TYR A 59 12.74 11.27 0.33
C TYR A 59 12.11 9.90 0.62
N ALA A 60 11.21 9.85 1.60
CA ALA A 60 10.56 8.62 2.07
C ALA A 60 9.03 8.74 2.09
N MET A 61 8.44 9.33 1.04
CA MET A 61 7.01 9.66 0.96
C MET A 61 6.10 8.46 0.65
N GLY A 62 6.68 7.28 0.41
CA GLY A 62 5.95 6.03 0.21
C GLY A 62 5.02 6.06 -1.02
N ALA A 63 3.80 5.57 -0.85
CA ALA A 63 2.86 5.37 -1.95
C ALA A 63 1.40 5.50 -1.49
N GLU A 64 0.49 5.80 -2.42
CA GLU A 64 -0.96 5.80 -2.22
C GLU A 64 -1.65 4.62 -2.87
N CYS A 65 -2.82 4.25 -2.37
CA CYS A 65 -3.72 3.34 -3.08
C CYS A 65 -4.08 3.92 -4.45
N PHE A 66 -3.97 3.08 -5.48
CA PHE A 66 -4.53 3.41 -6.78
C PHE A 66 -6.02 3.08 -6.78
N VAL A 67 -6.85 4.09 -7.03
CA VAL A 67 -8.28 3.93 -7.27
C VAL A 67 -8.53 4.14 -8.76
N PRO A 68 -8.98 3.11 -9.51
CA PRO A 68 -9.36 3.27 -10.91
C PRO A 68 -10.54 4.25 -11.04
N PRO A 69 -10.71 4.93 -12.19
CA PRO A 69 -11.79 5.88 -12.42
C PRO A 69 -13.13 5.17 -12.62
N ILE A 70 -13.62 4.53 -11.56
CA ILE A 70 -14.91 3.83 -11.50
C ILE A 70 -15.95 4.84 -10.99
N PRO A 71 -17.05 5.07 -11.71
CA PRO A 71 -18.18 5.86 -11.20
C PRO A 71 -18.63 5.38 -9.82
N GLY A 72 -18.75 6.32 -8.87
CA GLY A 72 -19.16 6.05 -7.49
C GLY A 72 -18.07 5.56 -6.54
N ALA A 73 -16.81 5.42 -6.98
CA ALA A 73 -15.69 4.99 -6.13
C ALA A 73 -15.31 5.98 -5.01
N ASP A 74 -15.80 7.21 -5.07
CA ASP A 74 -15.69 8.24 -4.03
C ASP A 74 -16.89 8.24 -3.06
N GLY A 75 -17.83 7.30 -3.23
CA GLY A 75 -19.03 7.16 -2.43
C GLY A 75 -18.77 6.95 -0.94
N ALA A 76 -19.76 7.30 -0.11
CA ALA A 76 -19.69 7.14 1.34
C ALA A 76 -19.51 5.67 1.79
N ASN A 77 -19.94 4.72 0.95
CA ASN A 77 -19.80 3.29 1.14
C ASN A 77 -18.47 2.71 0.59
N CYS A 78 -17.58 3.55 0.03
CA CYS A 78 -16.28 3.13 -0.48
C CYS A 78 -15.15 3.43 0.51
N ALA A 79 -14.15 2.54 0.55
CA ALA A 79 -12.92 2.74 1.32
C ALA A 79 -11.71 2.03 0.70
N THR A 80 -10.53 2.62 0.85
CA THR A 80 -9.23 1.96 0.65
C THR A 80 -8.68 1.43 1.98
N ILE A 81 -7.51 0.79 2.00
CA ILE A 81 -6.81 0.43 3.25
C ILE A 81 -5.32 0.76 3.10
N ARG A 82 -4.93 1.98 3.49
CA ARG A 82 -3.53 2.43 3.52
C ARG A 82 -3.14 3.02 4.86
N ARG A 83 -4.07 3.72 5.51
CA ARG A 83 -3.87 4.47 6.75
C ARG A 83 -4.76 3.92 7.87
N LEU A 84 -4.44 4.32 9.10
CA LEU A 84 -5.29 4.01 10.24
C LEU A 84 -6.70 4.63 10.10
N ALA A 85 -6.78 5.86 9.58
CA ALA A 85 -8.06 6.53 9.31
C ALA A 85 -8.97 5.74 8.36
N ASP A 86 -8.39 4.97 7.44
CA ASP A 86 -9.15 4.12 6.52
C ASP A 86 -9.81 2.96 7.26
N VAL A 87 -9.06 2.32 8.17
CA VAL A 87 -9.57 1.25 9.04
C VAL A 87 -10.69 1.79 9.92
N GLU A 88 -10.52 2.96 10.52
CA GLU A 88 -11.55 3.61 11.35
C GLU A 88 -12.81 3.93 10.53
N ARG A 89 -12.66 4.34 9.26
CA ARG A 89 -13.79 4.55 8.34
C ARG A 89 -14.54 3.24 8.10
N ILE A 90 -13.82 2.16 7.79
CA ILE A 90 -14.43 0.84 7.58
C ILE A 90 -15.13 0.36 8.85
N GLU A 91 -14.53 0.53 10.03
CA GLU A 91 -15.14 0.17 11.31
C GLU A 91 -16.48 0.85 11.57
N ARG A 92 -16.62 2.14 11.18
CA ARG A 92 -17.91 2.84 11.26
C ARG A 92 -18.96 2.24 10.32
N MET A 93 -18.56 1.89 9.11
CA MET A 93 -19.46 1.29 8.11
C MET A 93 -19.92 -0.10 8.54
N LEU A 94 -19.03 -0.87 9.19
CA LEU A 94 -19.32 -2.20 9.70
C LEU A 94 -20.39 -2.25 10.80
N ALA A 95 -20.78 -1.12 11.38
CA ALA A 95 -21.85 -1.07 12.37
C ALA A 95 -23.22 -1.49 11.80
N THR A 96 -23.43 -1.32 10.49
CA THR A 96 -24.72 -1.61 9.83
C THR A 96 -24.60 -2.52 8.60
N ALA A 97 -23.41 -2.66 8.04
CA ALA A 97 -23.16 -3.47 6.85
C ALA A 97 -23.35 -4.97 7.10
N LYS A 98 -23.98 -5.64 6.12
CA LYS A 98 -24.15 -7.10 6.06
C LYS A 98 -23.37 -7.72 4.91
N THR A 99 -23.08 -6.92 3.88
CA THR A 99 -22.43 -7.35 2.65
C THR A 99 -21.25 -6.44 2.29
N ALA A 100 -20.21 -7.02 1.69
CA ALA A 100 -19.07 -6.27 1.21
C ALA A 100 -18.57 -6.82 -0.14
N ALA A 101 -18.17 -5.91 -1.02
CA ALA A 101 -17.41 -6.21 -2.22
C ALA A 101 -15.96 -5.74 -2.03
N VAL A 102 -15.00 -6.59 -2.39
CA VAL A 102 -13.58 -6.22 -2.45
C VAL A 102 -13.15 -6.22 -3.91
N ILE A 103 -12.77 -5.05 -4.42
CA ILE A 103 -12.35 -4.86 -5.80
C ILE A 103 -10.82 -4.97 -5.85
N GLY A 104 -10.34 -6.10 -6.37
CA GLY A 104 -8.95 -6.52 -6.42
C GLY A 104 -8.70 -7.81 -5.61
N GLY A 105 -8.22 -8.86 -6.28
CA GLY A 105 -7.88 -10.19 -5.76
C GLY A 105 -6.38 -10.39 -5.47
N GLY A 106 -5.67 -9.30 -5.17
CA GLY A 106 -4.31 -9.34 -4.63
C GLY A 106 -4.28 -9.63 -3.12
N VAL A 107 -3.07 -9.69 -2.55
CA VAL A 107 -2.85 -10.03 -1.13
C VAL A 107 -3.71 -9.19 -0.18
N LEU A 108 -3.64 -7.85 -0.29
CA LEU A 108 -4.39 -6.94 0.59
C LEU A 108 -5.91 -7.14 0.46
N GLY A 109 -6.41 -7.29 -0.76
CA GLY A 109 -7.82 -7.50 -1.03
C GLY A 109 -8.32 -8.81 -0.41
N LEU A 110 -7.57 -9.91 -0.61
CA LEU A 110 -7.92 -11.21 -0.04
C LEU A 110 -7.83 -11.22 1.50
N GLU A 111 -6.85 -10.55 2.10
CA GLU A 111 -6.79 -10.39 3.56
C GLU A 111 -7.97 -9.59 4.09
N SER A 112 -8.39 -8.54 3.37
CA SER A 112 -9.56 -7.74 3.71
C SER A 112 -10.84 -8.56 3.62
N ALA A 113 -11.00 -9.31 2.52
CA ALA A 113 -12.13 -10.21 2.34
C ALA A 113 -12.21 -11.25 3.46
N TRP A 114 -11.07 -11.81 3.86
CA TRP A 114 -11.02 -12.76 4.96
C TRP A 114 -11.39 -12.13 6.31
N ALA A 115 -10.87 -10.94 6.60
CA ALA A 115 -11.18 -10.24 7.85
C ALA A 115 -12.67 -9.84 7.94
N LEU A 116 -13.25 -9.36 6.84
CA LEU A 116 -14.67 -9.05 6.73
C LEU A 116 -15.55 -10.30 6.87
N ARG A 117 -15.15 -11.40 6.23
CA ARG A 117 -15.85 -12.69 6.35
C ARG A 117 -15.86 -13.19 7.78
N LYS A 118 -14.74 -13.06 8.52
CA LYS A 118 -14.65 -13.39 9.95
C LYS A 118 -15.56 -12.55 10.84
N ARG A 119 -15.94 -11.35 10.41
CA ARG A 119 -16.95 -10.52 11.07
C ARG A 119 -18.39 -10.89 10.70
N GLY A 120 -18.59 -11.94 9.90
CA GLY A 120 -19.91 -12.47 9.56
C GLY A 120 -20.56 -11.88 8.31
N LEU A 121 -19.86 -11.00 7.57
CA LEU A 121 -20.40 -10.42 6.35
C LEU A 121 -20.49 -11.45 5.22
N GLY A 122 -21.44 -11.24 4.31
CA GLY A 122 -21.41 -11.82 2.97
C GLY A 122 -20.38 -11.07 2.13
N VAL A 123 -19.35 -11.76 1.64
CA VAL A 123 -18.22 -11.12 0.96
C VAL A 123 -18.07 -11.63 -0.47
N ALA A 124 -17.91 -10.71 -1.41
CA ALA A 124 -17.49 -11.01 -2.77
C ALA A 124 -16.13 -10.35 -3.07
N VAL A 125 -15.24 -11.06 -3.74
CA VAL A 125 -14.00 -10.52 -4.32
C VAL A 125 -14.18 -10.44 -5.83
N ILE A 126 -13.93 -9.27 -6.40
CA ILE A 126 -14.02 -8.98 -7.82
C ILE A 126 -12.59 -8.73 -8.32
N GLU A 127 -12.06 -9.63 -9.13
CA GLU A 127 -10.74 -9.56 -9.73
C GLU A 127 -10.89 -9.45 -11.25
N VAL A 128 -10.21 -8.46 -11.83
CA VAL A 128 -10.23 -8.19 -13.27
C VAL A 128 -9.44 -9.24 -14.05
N GLU A 129 -8.40 -9.77 -13.44
CA GLU A 129 -7.59 -10.86 -14.00
C GLU A 129 -8.31 -12.20 -13.89
N GLU A 130 -7.92 -13.16 -14.73
CA GLU A 130 -8.51 -14.51 -14.76
C GLU A 130 -8.21 -15.34 -13.49
N ARG A 131 -7.30 -14.86 -12.64
CA ARG A 131 -6.80 -15.60 -11.48
C ARG A 131 -6.39 -14.67 -10.33
N LEU A 132 -6.39 -15.21 -9.11
CA LEU A 132 -6.02 -14.50 -7.89
C LEU A 132 -4.50 -14.40 -7.75
N MET A 133 -4.03 -13.31 -7.14
CA MET A 133 -2.60 -13.05 -6.90
C MET A 133 -1.69 -13.37 -8.10
N PRO A 134 -1.99 -12.87 -9.32
CA PRO A 134 -1.31 -13.32 -10.54
C PRO A 134 0.19 -13.01 -10.57
N ARG A 135 0.64 -12.04 -9.76
CA ARG A 135 2.05 -11.67 -9.63
C ARG A 135 2.85 -12.62 -8.72
N GLN A 136 2.18 -13.36 -7.83
CA GLN A 136 2.82 -14.20 -6.80
C GLN A 136 2.61 -15.69 -7.04
N LEU A 137 1.49 -16.08 -7.63
CA LEU A 137 1.09 -17.47 -7.78
C LEU A 137 1.17 -17.92 -9.23
N ASP A 138 1.29 -19.22 -9.46
CA ASP A 138 0.95 -19.85 -10.73
C ASP A 138 -0.56 -20.16 -10.78
N GLU A 139 -1.01 -20.78 -11.88
CA GLU A 139 -2.42 -21.12 -12.08
C GLU A 139 -2.93 -22.13 -11.05
N ASP A 140 -2.15 -23.16 -10.75
CA ASP A 140 -2.51 -24.24 -9.83
C ASP A 140 -2.65 -23.73 -8.38
N ALA A 141 -1.69 -22.94 -7.91
CA ALA A 141 -1.73 -22.34 -6.59
C ALA A 141 -2.87 -21.33 -6.47
N SER A 142 -3.11 -20.51 -7.51
CA SER A 142 -4.26 -19.61 -7.55
C SER A 142 -5.59 -20.37 -7.50
N ARG A 143 -5.73 -21.48 -8.23
CA ARG A 143 -6.95 -22.32 -8.21
C ARG A 143 -7.21 -22.90 -6.82
N ARG A 144 -6.17 -23.35 -6.12
CA ARG A 144 -6.26 -23.83 -4.74
C ARG A 144 -6.67 -22.73 -3.77
N LEU A 145 -6.09 -21.53 -3.91
CA LEU A 145 -6.46 -20.36 -3.12
C LEU A 145 -7.92 -19.95 -3.36
N LYS A 146 -8.37 -19.89 -4.62
CA LYS A 146 -9.77 -19.61 -4.98
C LYS A 146 -10.72 -20.61 -4.31
N LYS A 147 -10.44 -21.91 -4.42
CA LYS A 147 -11.23 -22.97 -3.79
C LYS A 147 -11.29 -22.79 -2.26
N ALA A 148 -10.17 -22.54 -1.60
CA ALA A 148 -10.14 -22.32 -0.14
C ALA A 148 -10.96 -21.09 0.28
N ALA A 149 -10.92 -20.01 -0.49
CA ALA A 149 -11.72 -18.81 -0.25
C ALA A 149 -13.23 -19.08 -0.41
N GLU A 150 -13.62 -19.82 -1.46
CA GLU A 150 -15.00 -20.23 -1.71
C GLU A 150 -15.53 -21.17 -0.62
N GLU A 151 -14.73 -22.15 -0.19
CA GLU A 151 -15.05 -23.04 0.95
C GLU A 151 -15.18 -22.28 2.27
N SER A 152 -14.50 -21.14 2.39
CA SER A 152 -14.63 -20.20 3.52
C SER A 152 -15.86 -19.28 3.42
N GLY A 153 -16.67 -19.43 2.38
CA GLY A 153 -17.89 -18.67 2.13
C GLY A 153 -17.65 -17.28 1.54
N VAL A 154 -16.53 -17.05 0.86
CA VAL A 154 -16.27 -15.85 0.07
C VAL A 154 -16.57 -16.14 -1.40
N ARG A 155 -17.42 -15.31 -2.03
CA ARG A 155 -17.69 -15.43 -3.47
C ARG A 155 -16.51 -14.84 -4.25
N ILE A 156 -15.93 -15.60 -5.18
CA ILE A 156 -14.82 -15.14 -6.02
C ILE A 156 -15.27 -14.96 -7.47
N LEU A 157 -15.10 -13.75 -8.00
CA LEU A 157 -15.42 -13.36 -9.36
C LEU A 157 -14.12 -12.92 -10.06
N THR A 158 -13.49 -13.84 -10.79
CA THR A 158 -12.32 -13.58 -11.64
C THR A 158 -12.75 -13.21 -13.07
N GLY A 159 -11.91 -12.52 -13.83
CA GLY A 159 -12.26 -12.02 -15.17
C GLY A 159 -13.37 -10.97 -15.15
N ALA A 160 -13.67 -10.40 -13.97
CA ALA A 160 -14.82 -9.56 -13.73
C ALA A 160 -14.41 -8.08 -13.65
N LYS A 161 -14.98 -7.25 -14.54
CA LYS A 161 -14.71 -5.80 -14.58
C LYS A 161 -15.81 -5.06 -13.84
N THR A 162 -15.43 -4.24 -12.86
CA THR A 162 -16.35 -3.30 -12.21
C THR A 162 -16.67 -2.13 -13.16
N ALA A 163 -17.94 -1.86 -13.37
CA ALA A 163 -18.44 -0.76 -14.20
C ALA A 163 -18.84 0.46 -13.37
N GLU A 164 -19.51 0.26 -12.23
CA GLU A 164 -20.02 1.33 -11.37
C GLU A 164 -20.18 0.81 -9.94
N ILE A 165 -20.03 1.69 -8.95
CA ILE A 165 -20.35 1.43 -7.55
C ILE A 165 -21.55 2.29 -7.17
N THR A 166 -22.61 1.62 -6.74
CA THR A 166 -23.84 2.23 -6.22
C THR A 166 -23.85 2.11 -4.68
N PRO A 167 -24.77 2.79 -3.96
CA PRO A 167 -24.82 2.68 -2.51
C PRO A 167 -25.09 1.25 -1.99
N GLU A 168 -25.81 0.42 -2.75
CA GLU A 168 -26.20 -0.94 -2.35
C GLU A 168 -25.51 -2.07 -3.13
N SER A 169 -24.76 -1.76 -4.20
CA SER A 169 -24.17 -2.78 -5.07
C SER A 169 -22.97 -2.31 -5.87
N VAL A 170 -22.16 -3.27 -6.32
CA VAL A 170 -21.15 -3.08 -7.37
C VAL A 170 -21.69 -3.68 -8.67
N LEU A 171 -21.85 -2.84 -9.70
CA LEU A 171 -22.27 -3.26 -11.03
C LEU A 171 -21.05 -3.69 -11.85
N LEU A 172 -21.14 -4.86 -12.46
CA LEU A 172 -20.13 -5.38 -13.38
C LEU A 172 -20.45 -4.99 -14.82
N ALA A 173 -19.42 -5.01 -15.67
CA ALA A 173 -19.54 -4.66 -17.09
C ALA A 173 -20.47 -5.60 -17.88
N ASP A 174 -20.72 -6.81 -17.39
CA ASP A 174 -21.66 -7.77 -17.97
C ASP A 174 -23.13 -7.57 -17.52
N GLY A 175 -23.38 -6.55 -16.68
CA GLY A 175 -24.71 -6.24 -16.11
C GLY A 175 -25.01 -6.95 -14.80
N THR A 176 -24.10 -7.81 -14.29
CA THR A 176 -24.28 -8.45 -12.98
C THR A 176 -24.19 -7.42 -11.86
N ALA A 177 -25.18 -7.39 -10.98
CA ALA A 177 -25.14 -6.62 -9.74
C ALA A 177 -24.64 -7.50 -8.58
N VAL A 178 -23.59 -7.05 -7.89
CA VAL A 178 -23.05 -7.69 -6.69
C VAL A 178 -23.49 -6.89 -5.46
N PRO A 179 -24.40 -7.39 -4.61
CA PRO A 179 -24.84 -6.67 -3.41
C PRO A 179 -23.67 -6.36 -2.48
N ALA A 180 -23.56 -5.09 -2.07
CA ALA A 180 -22.48 -4.60 -1.24
C ALA A 180 -22.85 -3.30 -0.52
N ASP A 181 -22.98 -3.37 0.80
CA ASP A 181 -23.09 -2.18 1.66
C ASP A 181 -21.75 -1.46 1.81
N ILE A 182 -20.65 -2.17 1.53
CA ILE A 182 -19.27 -1.67 1.60
C ILE A 182 -18.50 -2.10 0.36
N ALA A 183 -17.82 -1.17 -0.31
CA ALA A 183 -16.84 -1.47 -1.35
C ALA A 183 -15.42 -1.17 -0.84
N ILE A 184 -14.57 -2.19 -0.77
CA ILE A 184 -13.14 -2.05 -0.48
C ILE A 184 -12.37 -2.00 -1.81
N LEU A 185 -11.67 -0.89 -2.04
CA LEU A 185 -10.86 -0.65 -3.23
C LEU A 185 -9.42 -1.09 -2.97
N SER A 186 -8.98 -2.18 -3.61
CA SER A 186 -7.65 -2.79 -3.45
C SER A 186 -6.99 -3.04 -4.82
N CYS A 187 -6.86 -1.99 -5.63
CA CYS A 187 -6.40 -2.08 -7.02
C CYS A 187 -4.89 -1.78 -7.20
N GLY A 188 -4.09 -1.92 -6.14
CA GLY A 188 -2.66 -1.63 -6.13
C GLY A 188 -2.31 -0.27 -5.55
N ILE A 189 -1.05 0.14 -5.70
CA ILE A 189 -0.50 1.40 -5.18
C ILE A 189 0.27 2.15 -6.26
N ARG A 190 0.49 3.45 -6.04
CA ARG A 190 1.34 4.33 -6.86
C ARG A 190 2.29 5.10 -5.97
N ALA A 191 3.56 5.17 -6.37
CA ALA A 191 4.58 5.95 -5.70
C ALA A 191 4.16 7.42 -5.54
N ASN A 192 4.39 7.98 -4.35
CA ASN A 192 4.27 9.40 -4.11
C ASN A 192 5.51 10.10 -4.66
N ALA A 193 5.49 10.43 -5.95
CA ALA A 193 6.64 11.03 -6.65
C ALA A 193 6.40 12.47 -7.13
N ALA A 194 5.21 13.04 -6.88
CA ALA A 194 4.84 14.38 -7.38
C ALA A 194 5.83 15.47 -6.91
N VAL A 195 6.13 15.52 -5.61
CA VAL A 195 7.09 16.49 -5.05
C VAL A 195 8.49 16.32 -5.65
N ALA A 196 8.93 15.09 -5.89
CA ALA A 196 10.23 14.83 -6.50
C ALA A 196 10.26 15.27 -7.98
N LYS A 197 9.17 15.01 -8.71
CA LYS A 197 9.02 15.44 -10.11
C LYS A 197 9.01 16.96 -10.23
N ASP A 198 8.28 17.65 -9.37
CA ASP A 198 8.22 19.12 -9.34
C ASP A 198 9.56 19.73 -8.92
N ALA A 199 10.38 18.99 -8.17
CA ALA A 199 11.76 19.33 -7.82
C ALA A 199 12.78 18.98 -8.93
N GLU A 200 12.30 18.58 -10.12
CA GLU A 200 13.11 18.19 -11.27
C GLU A 200 14.05 16.98 -11.02
N LEU A 201 13.72 16.15 -10.03
CA LEU A 201 14.44 14.89 -9.81
C LEU A 201 14.05 13.85 -10.86
N GLY A 202 14.98 12.93 -11.13
CA GLY A 202 14.73 11.78 -12.01
C GLY A 202 13.58 10.92 -11.50
N VAL A 203 12.47 10.88 -12.24
CA VAL A 203 11.28 10.08 -11.93
C VAL A 203 10.84 9.33 -13.17
N ALA A 204 10.67 8.00 -13.08
CA ALA A 204 9.93 7.24 -14.09
C ALA A 204 8.61 6.74 -13.50
N ARG A 205 8.58 5.55 -12.91
CA ARG A 205 7.41 5.07 -12.16
C ARG A 205 7.45 5.56 -10.71
N ALA A 206 8.65 5.69 -10.16
CA ALA A 206 8.94 6.22 -8.83
C ALA A 206 10.18 7.12 -8.91
N VAL A 207 10.70 7.60 -7.78
CA VAL A 207 11.95 8.36 -7.77
C VAL A 207 13.11 7.42 -8.11
N VAL A 208 13.82 7.69 -9.21
CA VAL A 208 14.93 6.85 -9.68
C VAL A 208 16.12 7.04 -8.75
N VAL A 209 16.67 5.93 -8.27
CA VAL A 209 17.87 5.93 -7.44
C VAL A 209 18.96 5.00 -7.95
N ASP A 210 20.21 5.32 -7.61
CA ASP A 210 21.37 4.44 -7.79
C ASP A 210 21.49 3.41 -6.65
N GLU A 211 22.54 2.59 -6.65
CA GLU A 211 22.72 1.56 -5.60
C GLU A 211 23.03 2.15 -4.21
N PHE A 212 23.31 3.44 -4.10
CA PHE A 212 23.54 4.14 -2.84
C PHE A 212 22.27 4.86 -2.36
N MET A 213 21.13 4.61 -3.03
CA MET A 213 19.85 5.28 -2.83
C MET A 213 19.89 6.79 -3.15
N ARG A 214 20.88 7.26 -3.92
CA ARG A 214 20.99 8.66 -4.36
C ARG A 214 20.09 8.90 -5.56
N THR A 215 19.45 10.06 -5.60
CA THR A 215 18.68 10.53 -6.76
C THR A 215 19.59 11.19 -7.79
N SER A 216 19.01 11.87 -8.79
CA SER A 216 19.76 12.72 -9.72
C SER A 216 20.42 13.94 -9.08
N ASP A 217 20.03 14.31 -7.85
CA ASP A 217 20.70 15.31 -7.02
C ASP A 217 21.52 14.63 -5.92
N GLU A 218 22.81 14.94 -5.81
CA GLU A 218 23.75 14.30 -4.85
C GLU A 218 23.41 14.58 -3.38
N SER A 219 22.60 15.60 -3.10
CA SER A 219 22.12 15.95 -1.76
C SER A 219 20.80 15.26 -1.40
N VAL A 220 20.12 14.64 -2.36
CA VAL A 220 18.82 14.01 -2.17
C VAL A 220 18.91 12.50 -2.42
N PHE A 221 18.42 11.75 -1.45
CA PHE A 221 18.27 10.29 -1.48
C PHE A 221 16.78 9.95 -1.52
N ALA A 222 16.42 8.74 -1.97
CA ALA A 222 15.05 8.25 -1.87
C ALA A 222 15.01 6.77 -1.47
N CYS A 223 13.98 6.35 -0.73
CA CYS A 223 13.85 4.97 -0.26
C CYS A 223 12.40 4.55 -0.03
N GLY A 224 12.14 3.24 -0.07
CA GLY A 224 10.82 2.64 0.14
C GLY A 224 9.91 2.76 -1.06
N ASP A 225 8.59 2.66 -0.85
CA ASP A 225 7.60 2.60 -1.94
C ASP A 225 7.59 3.82 -2.89
N CYS A 226 8.30 4.90 -2.58
CA CYS A 226 8.46 6.07 -3.46
C CYS A 226 9.73 6.02 -4.32
N ALA A 227 10.60 5.02 -4.16
CA ALA A 227 11.86 4.89 -4.90
C ALA A 227 11.82 3.69 -5.83
N GLU A 228 12.53 3.78 -6.96
CA GLU A 228 12.80 2.65 -7.85
C GLU A 228 14.30 2.50 -8.09
N PHE A 229 14.79 1.27 -7.90
CA PHE A 229 16.16 0.90 -8.23
C PHE A 229 16.15 -0.04 -9.43
N LYS A 230 16.83 0.35 -10.52
CA LYS A 230 16.85 -0.41 -11.80
C LYS A 230 15.44 -0.76 -12.32
N GLY A 231 14.50 0.17 -12.16
CA GLY A 231 13.10 0.03 -12.62
C GLY A 231 12.24 -0.89 -11.76
N VAL A 232 12.67 -1.22 -10.53
CA VAL A 232 11.93 -2.07 -9.60
C VAL A 232 11.50 -1.27 -8.36
N ASP A 233 10.20 -1.30 -8.07
CA ASP A 233 9.55 -0.83 -6.85
C ASP A 233 8.70 -1.97 -6.23
N MET A 234 9.21 -2.74 -5.27
CA MET A 234 8.47 -3.94 -4.81
C MET A 234 7.28 -3.59 -3.93
N GLY A 235 7.33 -2.47 -3.21
CA GLY A 235 6.26 -2.04 -2.31
C GLY A 235 6.15 -2.91 -1.06
N LEU A 236 7.29 -3.38 -0.55
CA LEU A 236 7.38 -4.32 0.58
C LEU A 236 8.12 -3.69 1.76
N TRP A 237 7.62 -3.95 2.97
CA TRP A 237 8.21 -3.41 4.20
C TRP A 237 9.70 -3.76 4.39
N PRO A 238 10.16 -5.02 4.19
CA PRO A 238 11.58 -5.34 4.33
C PRO A 238 12.49 -4.57 3.37
N GLU A 239 12.03 -4.39 2.11
CA GLU A 239 12.73 -3.58 1.13
C GLU A 239 12.83 -2.12 1.60
N ALA A 240 11.70 -1.53 2.00
CA ALA A 240 11.67 -0.15 2.45
C ALA A 240 12.57 0.09 3.68
N ALA A 241 12.60 -0.87 4.61
CA ALA A 241 13.47 -0.80 5.78
C ALA A 241 14.96 -0.85 5.38
N GLU A 242 15.34 -1.72 4.45
CA GLU A 242 16.72 -1.85 4.00
C GLU A 242 17.17 -0.65 3.15
N GLN A 243 16.35 -0.21 2.20
CA GLN A 243 16.62 1.01 1.44
C GLN A 243 16.73 2.23 2.36
N GLY A 244 15.86 2.36 3.37
CA GLY A 244 15.94 3.45 4.35
C GLY A 244 17.22 3.43 5.18
N ARG A 245 17.68 2.23 5.56
CA ARG A 245 18.96 2.05 6.27
C ARG A 245 20.13 2.53 5.41
N ILE A 246 20.15 2.17 4.13
CA ILE A 246 21.21 2.53 3.18
C ILE A 246 21.17 4.03 2.88
N ALA A 247 20.00 4.59 2.58
CA ALA A 247 19.82 6.01 2.34
C ALA A 247 20.28 6.86 3.53
N GLY A 248 19.91 6.47 4.76
CA GLY A 248 20.33 7.17 5.96
C GLY A 248 21.84 7.10 6.22
N ALA A 249 22.45 5.94 5.99
CA ALA A 249 23.90 5.75 6.13
C ALA A 249 24.66 6.64 5.13
N ASN A 250 24.29 6.59 3.86
CA ASN A 250 24.97 7.35 2.80
C ASN A 250 24.71 8.86 2.90
N ALA A 251 23.53 9.27 3.36
CA ALA A 251 23.26 10.67 3.72
C ALA A 251 24.15 11.15 4.88
N SER A 252 24.66 10.24 5.71
CA SER A 252 25.56 10.54 6.84
C SER A 252 27.04 10.41 6.48
N GLY A 253 27.37 10.04 5.24
CA GLY A 253 28.75 9.94 4.74
C GLY A 253 29.32 8.51 4.65
N ASP A 254 28.51 7.48 4.88
CA ASP A 254 28.90 6.09 4.61
C ASP A 254 28.86 5.78 3.09
N ASP A 255 29.32 4.59 2.72
CA ASP A 255 29.39 4.08 1.34
C ASP A 255 28.75 2.68 1.22
N LEU A 256 27.48 2.57 1.62
CA LEU A 256 26.72 1.33 1.60
C LEU A 256 25.99 1.14 0.28
N ARG A 257 26.07 -0.08 -0.27
CA ARG A 257 25.42 -0.46 -1.53
C ARG A 257 24.21 -1.34 -1.29
N TYR A 258 23.12 -1.01 -1.96
CA TYR A 258 21.90 -1.80 -2.00
C TYR A 258 22.08 -3.02 -2.91
N ALA A 259 21.86 -4.19 -2.33
CA ALA A 259 21.78 -5.44 -3.03
C ALA A 259 20.30 -5.89 -3.06
N PRO A 260 19.65 -5.94 -4.22
CA PRO A 260 18.28 -6.42 -4.31
C PRO A 260 18.17 -7.86 -3.84
N GLU A 261 17.27 -8.10 -2.89
CA GLU A 261 16.90 -9.42 -2.43
C GLU A 261 15.46 -9.74 -2.85
N ARG A 262 15.17 -11.02 -3.07
CA ARG A 262 13.78 -11.45 -3.30
C ARG A 262 13.11 -11.60 -1.95
N TYR A 263 12.35 -10.59 -1.54
CA TYR A 263 11.56 -10.67 -0.31
C TYR A 263 10.33 -11.56 -0.52
N PRO A 264 10.12 -12.56 0.35
CA PRO A 264 8.97 -13.42 0.21
C PRO A 264 7.68 -12.67 0.54
N VAL A 265 6.65 -12.89 -0.26
CA VAL A 265 5.30 -12.45 0.06
C VAL A 265 4.59 -13.58 0.76
N SER A 266 4.02 -13.29 1.94
CA SER A 266 3.21 -14.26 2.67
C SER A 266 1.75 -13.80 2.74
N PHE A 267 0.84 -14.74 2.55
CA PHE A 267 -0.59 -14.54 2.73
C PHE A 267 -1.11 -15.56 3.76
N ILE A 268 -1.94 -15.09 4.69
CA ILE A 268 -2.58 -15.92 5.70
C ILE A 268 -4.08 -15.61 5.70
N GLY A 269 -4.87 -16.53 5.17
CA GLY A 269 -6.32 -16.39 5.11
C GLY A 269 -7.00 -17.66 4.61
N PHE A 270 -8.31 -17.75 4.81
CA PHE A 270 -9.12 -18.88 4.31
C PHE A 270 -8.62 -20.26 4.77
N GLY A 271 -8.05 -20.34 5.99
CA GLY A 271 -7.48 -21.57 6.53
C GLY A 271 -6.16 -22.02 5.88
N ILE A 272 -5.59 -21.24 4.97
CA ILE A 272 -4.33 -21.55 4.28
C ILE A 272 -3.25 -20.50 4.54
N ARG A 273 -2.00 -20.93 4.38
CA ARG A 273 -0.82 -20.06 4.43
C ARG A 273 -0.03 -20.25 3.15
N ILE A 274 0.24 -19.15 2.47
CA ILE A 274 0.96 -19.10 1.20
C ILE A 274 2.27 -18.34 1.44
N PHE A 275 3.33 -18.83 0.79
CA PHE A 275 4.62 -18.18 0.71
C PHE A 275 5.10 -18.20 -0.73
N ASP A 276 5.35 -17.03 -1.31
CA ASP A 276 6.03 -16.87 -2.59
C ASP A 276 7.48 -16.46 -2.33
N GLY A 277 8.41 -17.41 -2.44
CA GLY A 277 9.84 -17.22 -2.22
C GLY A 277 10.61 -18.55 -2.27
N LYS A 278 11.95 -18.49 -2.36
CA LYS A 278 12.77 -19.70 -2.20
C LYS A 278 12.64 -20.20 -0.77
N ILE A 279 12.28 -21.47 -0.60
CA ILE A 279 12.44 -22.18 0.68
C ILE A 279 13.95 -22.28 0.89
N GLN A 280 14.47 -21.63 1.94
CA GLN A 280 15.84 -21.86 2.42
C GLN A 280 15.89 -23.16 3.22
#